data_AF-D3BLK9-F1
#
_entry.id   AF-D3BLK9-F1
#
_cell.length_a   1.000
_cell.length_b   1.000
_cell.length_c   1.000
_cell.angle_alpha   90.00
_cell.angle_beta   90.00
_cell.angle_gamma   90.00
#
_symmetry.space_group_name_H-M   'P 1'
#
loop_
_entity.id
_entity.type
_entity.pdbx_description
1 polymer ?
#
loop_
_entity_poly.entity_id
_entity_poly.type
_entity_poly.pdbx_seq_one_letter_code
_entity_poly.pdbx_strand_id
1 'polypeptide(L)'
;MLVEQQQEIRLDSYVTDDANTSKKRKADDLADYSLDKLVSGYVNEVGLINPVQNFKDMLARRDIDLVDKAISLMKQRIVQLVNDSLKDQFYQKALECVVVVGLSKNQNHWYSGELRDYYESKNRDDFWQLIVTIRSD
;
A
#
# COMPACT_ATOMS: atom_id res chain seq x y z
N MET A 1 -12.73 -55.57 27.36
CA MET A 1 -11.93 -55.31 26.15
C MET A 1 -12.48 -54.06 25.50
N LEU A 2 -11.74 -52.95 25.62
CA LEU A 2 -11.93 -51.71 24.88
C LEU A 2 -10.70 -51.57 23.98
N VAL A 3 -10.89 -51.43 22.68
CA VAL A 3 -9.81 -51.05 21.76
C VAL A 3 -10.30 -49.81 21.04
N GLU A 4 -9.79 -48.66 21.45
CA GLU A 4 -9.99 -47.39 20.77
C GLU A 4 -9.12 -47.38 19.51
N GLN A 5 -9.75 -47.29 18.33
CA GLN A 5 -9.04 -47.05 17.07
C GLN A 5 -8.87 -45.55 16.88
N GLN A 6 -7.67 -45.05 17.17
CA GLN A 6 -7.20 -43.72 16.80
C GLN A 6 -7.08 -43.66 15.26
N GLN A 7 -7.92 -42.85 14.60
CA GLN A 7 -7.73 -42.54 13.17
C GLN A 7 -6.65 -41.46 13.02
N GLU A 8 -5.55 -41.82 12.39
CA GLU A 8 -4.44 -40.93 12.02
C GLU A 8 -4.85 -40.13 10.77
N ILE A 9 -4.97 -38.81 10.89
CA ILE A 9 -5.30 -37.93 9.76
C ILE A 9 -4.01 -37.68 8.97
N ARG A 10 -3.90 -38.27 7.78
CA ARG A 10 -2.77 -38.03 6.85
C ARG A 10 -2.96 -36.71 6.10
N LEU A 11 -1.91 -35.89 6.09
CA LEU A 11 -1.85 -34.54 5.51
C LEU A 11 -1.89 -34.51 3.97
N ASP A 12 -1.80 -35.68 3.32
CA ASP A 12 -1.68 -35.82 1.87
C ASP A 12 -3.01 -35.59 1.12
N SER A 13 -4.14 -35.42 1.81
CA SER A 13 -5.45 -35.25 1.17
C SER A 13 -5.71 -33.86 0.58
N TYR A 14 -4.77 -32.91 0.72
CA TYR A 14 -4.97 -31.52 0.27
C TYR A 14 -4.30 -31.18 -1.07
N VAL A 15 -3.64 -32.14 -1.72
CA VAL A 15 -3.04 -31.92 -3.04
C VAL A 15 -4.05 -32.34 -4.11
N THR A 16 -4.85 -31.39 -4.59
CA THR A 16 -5.66 -31.57 -5.80
C THR A 16 -4.77 -31.40 -7.02
N ASP A 17 -4.66 -32.47 -7.81
CA ASP A 17 -3.98 -32.51 -9.10
C ASP A 17 -4.86 -31.83 -10.16
N ASP A 18 -4.74 -30.49 -10.27
CA ASP A 18 -5.36 -29.73 -11.35
C ASP A 18 -4.26 -29.07 -12.21
N ALA A 19 -3.75 -29.87 -13.14
CA ALA A 19 -2.97 -29.40 -14.26
C ALA A 19 -3.87 -28.75 -15.34
N ASN A 20 -4.23 -27.47 -15.18
CA ASN A 20 -4.43 -26.58 -16.35
C ASN A 20 -4.47 -25.09 -15.98
N THR A 21 -3.87 -24.26 -16.84
CA THR A 21 -3.73 -22.79 -16.77
C THR A 21 -2.62 -22.24 -15.87
N SER A 22 -1.38 -22.57 -16.24
CA SER A 22 -0.17 -21.82 -15.88
C SER A 22 -0.22 -20.37 -16.40
N LYS A 23 -1.10 -19.51 -15.86
CA LYS A 23 -0.74 -18.10 -15.71
C LYS A 23 0.37 -18.08 -14.67
N LYS A 24 1.61 -18.13 -15.17
CA LYS A 24 2.86 -18.00 -14.42
C LYS A 24 2.78 -16.72 -13.58
N ARG A 25 2.18 -16.80 -12.39
CA ARG A 25 2.31 -15.78 -11.36
C ARG A 25 3.80 -15.72 -11.09
N LYS A 26 4.41 -14.58 -11.40
CA LYS A 26 5.84 -14.39 -11.22
C LYS A 26 6.13 -14.67 -9.74
N ALA A 27 7.15 -15.47 -9.46
CA ALA A 27 7.62 -15.73 -8.09
C ALA A 27 8.00 -14.44 -7.33
N ASP A 28 8.09 -13.32 -8.05
CA ASP A 28 8.32 -11.97 -7.58
C ASP A 28 7.26 -11.47 -6.57
N ASP A 29 5.98 -11.82 -6.75
CA ASP A 29 4.90 -11.36 -5.85
C ASP A 29 4.93 -12.01 -4.45
N LEU A 30 5.63 -13.15 -4.30
CA LEU A 30 5.80 -13.83 -3.01
C LEU A 30 7.01 -13.31 -2.22
N ALA A 31 7.98 -12.67 -2.90
CA ALA A 31 9.16 -12.12 -2.24
C ALA A 31 8.81 -10.91 -1.34
N ASP A 32 7.68 -10.24 -1.61
CA ASP A 32 7.23 -9.09 -0.85
C ASP A 32 6.80 -9.45 0.60
N TYR A 33 6.46 -10.72 0.83
CA TYR A 33 6.08 -11.29 2.13
C TYR A 33 7.20 -12.11 2.79
N SER A 34 8.48 -11.75 2.56
CA SER A 34 9.60 -12.44 3.20
C SER A 34 9.49 -12.45 4.73
N LEU A 35 9.73 -13.62 5.34
CA LEU A 35 9.71 -13.79 6.81
C LEU A 35 10.70 -12.85 7.51
N ASP A 36 11.84 -12.56 6.88
CA ASP A 36 12.83 -11.61 7.42
C ASP A 36 12.24 -10.21 7.61
N LYS A 37 11.33 -9.78 6.73
CA LYS A 37 10.66 -8.48 6.82
C LYS A 37 9.73 -8.44 8.03
N LEU A 38 9.02 -9.54 8.31
CA LEU A 38 8.15 -9.68 9.48
C LEU A 38 8.96 -9.72 10.78
N VAL A 39 10.09 -10.42 10.79
CA VAL A 39 10.96 -10.59 11.98
C VAL A 39 11.75 -9.32 12.30
N SER A 40 12.12 -8.52 11.29
CA SER A 40 12.93 -7.31 11.48
C SER A 40 12.25 -6.23 12.33
N GLY A 41 10.91 -6.24 12.40
CA GLY A 41 10.11 -5.20 13.06
C GLY A 41 10.14 -3.83 12.36
N TYR A 42 10.94 -3.67 11.29
CA TYR A 42 11.04 -2.42 10.54
C TYR A 42 10.00 -2.34 9.43
N VAL A 43 9.40 -1.16 9.30
CA VAL A 43 8.49 -0.85 8.20
C VAL A 43 9.31 -0.41 6.99
N ASN A 44 9.14 -1.13 5.87
CA ASN A 44 9.89 -0.93 4.62
C ASN A 44 9.02 -0.46 3.45
N GLU A 45 7.72 -0.32 3.68
CA GLU A 45 6.69 -0.09 2.67
C GLU A 45 5.48 0.65 3.22
N VAL A 46 4.73 1.30 2.34
CA VAL A 46 3.47 1.99 2.64
C VAL A 46 2.30 1.07 2.28
N GLY A 47 1.66 0.45 3.28
CA GLY A 47 0.54 -0.49 3.08
C GLY A 47 -0.80 0.18 2.77
N LEU A 48 -1.82 -0.64 2.45
CA LEU A 48 -3.20 -0.19 2.18
C LEU A 48 -3.96 0.24 3.43
N ILE A 49 -3.71 -0.44 4.55
CA ILE A 49 -4.49 -0.29 5.76
C ILE A 49 -4.14 1.03 6.46
N ASN A 50 -2.85 1.22 6.79
CA ASN A 50 -2.33 2.35 7.57
C ASN A 50 -1.20 3.11 6.84
N PRO A 51 -1.46 3.67 5.65
CA PRO A 51 -0.41 4.25 4.80
C PRO A 51 0.36 5.39 5.49
N VAL A 52 -0.35 6.29 6.17
CA VAL A 52 0.26 7.44 6.88
C VAL A 52 1.24 6.98 7.95
N GLN A 53 0.85 6.00 8.77
CA GLN A 53 1.74 5.51 9.83
C GLN A 53 2.95 4.80 9.24
N ASN A 54 2.74 3.95 8.24
CA ASN A 54 3.83 3.25 7.59
C ASN A 54 4.87 4.21 6.99
N PHE A 55 4.40 5.28 6.35
CA PHE A 55 5.29 6.33 5.83
C PHE A 55 6.08 7.02 6.94
N LYS A 56 5.42 7.40 8.04
CA LYS A 56 6.11 8.00 9.20
C LYS A 56 7.14 7.05 9.79
N ASP A 57 6.82 5.76 9.90
CA ASP A 57 7.74 4.73 10.41
C ASP A 57 8.95 4.60 9.49
N MET A 58 8.76 4.61 8.17
CA MET A 58 9.85 4.62 7.19
C MET A 58 10.75 5.86 7.34
N LEU A 59 10.17 7.04 7.54
CA LEU A 59 10.94 8.29 7.73
C LEU A 59 11.64 8.37 9.09
N ALA A 60 11.14 7.66 10.11
CA ALA A 60 11.70 7.66 11.45
C ALA A 60 12.92 6.74 11.60
N ARG A 61 13.19 5.88 10.61
CA ARG A 61 14.35 4.99 10.62
C ARG A 61 15.65 5.77 10.57
N ARG A 62 16.62 5.27 11.34
CA ARG A 62 17.97 5.86 11.45
C ARG A 62 19.05 4.97 10.85
N ASP A 63 18.71 3.73 10.58
CA ASP A 63 19.62 2.69 10.09
C ASP A 63 19.72 2.68 8.55
N ILE A 64 18.71 3.19 7.85
CA ILE A 64 18.68 3.33 6.40
C ILE A 64 17.86 4.57 6.01
N ASP A 65 18.32 5.28 4.98
CA ASP A 65 17.56 6.37 4.38
C ASP A 65 16.51 5.79 3.42
N LEU A 66 15.24 5.94 3.79
CA LEU A 66 14.09 5.51 2.99
C LEU A 66 13.26 6.68 2.47
N VAL A 67 13.71 7.93 2.60
CA VAL A 67 12.89 9.12 2.32
C VAL A 67 12.30 9.06 0.90
N ASP A 68 13.14 8.89 -0.12
CA ASP A 68 12.68 8.87 -1.51
C ASP A 68 11.79 7.66 -1.82
N LYS A 69 12.13 6.49 -1.24
CA LYS A 69 11.31 5.28 -1.38
C LYS A 69 9.94 5.47 -0.76
N ALA A 70 9.87 6.02 0.47
CA ALA A 70 8.63 6.27 1.18
C ALA A 70 7.74 7.24 0.40
N ILE A 71 8.34 8.29 -0.18
CA ILE A 71 7.63 9.28 -1.00
C ILE A 71 7.06 8.62 -2.25
N SER A 72 7.86 7.84 -2.97
CA SER A 72 7.42 7.11 -4.16
C SER A 72 6.28 6.13 -3.86
N LEU A 73 6.38 5.37 -2.76
CA LEU A 73 5.32 4.45 -2.35
C LEU A 73 4.04 5.17 -1.92
N MET A 74 4.18 6.31 -1.23
CA MET A 74 3.01 7.11 -0.86
C MET A 74 2.30 7.70 -2.07
N LYS A 75 3.04 8.14 -3.10
CA LYS A 75 2.46 8.57 -4.40
C LYS A 75 1.58 7.50 -4.99
N GLN A 76 2.14 6.30 -5.16
CA GLN A 76 1.44 5.16 -5.73
C GLN A 76 0.19 4.84 -4.92
N ARG A 77 0.28 4.94 -3.58
CA ARG A 77 -0.84 4.70 -2.70
C ARG A 77 -1.95 5.75 -2.84
N ILE A 78 -1.62 7.03 -2.95
CA ILE A 78 -2.60 8.10 -3.21
C ILE A 78 -3.33 7.82 -4.52
N VAL A 79 -2.59 7.55 -5.60
CA VAL A 79 -3.18 7.27 -6.92
C VAL A 79 -4.12 6.06 -6.87
N GLN A 80 -3.71 4.98 -6.20
CA GLN A 80 -4.55 3.80 -6.00
C GLN A 80 -5.82 4.13 -5.20
N LEU A 81 -5.71 4.81 -4.06
CA LEU A 81 -6.89 5.16 -3.24
C LEU A 81 -7.91 6.00 -4.02
N VAL A 82 -7.45 6.96 -4.81
CA VAL A 82 -8.33 7.82 -5.63
C VAL A 82 -8.96 7.04 -6.78
N ASN A 83 -8.19 6.19 -7.46
CA ASN A 83 -8.70 5.44 -8.61
C ASN A 83 -9.64 4.29 -8.19
N ASP A 84 -9.34 3.62 -7.08
CA ASP A 84 -10.12 2.49 -6.55
C ASP A 84 -11.34 2.95 -5.72
N SER A 85 -11.51 4.26 -5.51
CA SER A 85 -12.68 4.78 -4.81
C SER A 85 -13.97 4.52 -5.61
N LEU A 86 -15.00 3.96 -4.98
CA LEU A 86 -16.36 4.09 -5.45
C LEU A 86 -16.86 5.45 -4.95
N LYS A 87 -17.11 6.38 -5.89
CA LYS A 87 -17.30 7.82 -5.57
C LYS A 87 -16.10 8.36 -4.79
N ASP A 88 -16.30 8.77 -3.54
CA ASP A 88 -15.37 9.45 -2.66
C ASP A 88 -14.92 8.59 -1.45
N GLN A 89 -15.24 7.29 -1.45
CA GLN A 89 -15.05 6.40 -0.28
C GLN A 89 -13.64 6.40 0.34
N PHE A 90 -12.58 6.60 -0.47
CA PHE A 90 -11.21 6.66 0.03
C PHE A 90 -10.58 8.05 -0.09
N TYR A 91 -11.35 9.09 -0.46
CA TYR A 91 -10.81 10.43 -0.65
C TYR A 91 -10.28 11.01 0.66
N GLN A 92 -10.97 10.80 1.78
CA GLN A 92 -10.47 11.22 3.08
C GLN A 92 -9.09 10.62 3.37
N LYS A 93 -8.93 9.31 3.19
CA LYS A 93 -7.64 8.64 3.41
C LYS A 93 -6.56 9.12 2.43
N ALA A 94 -6.92 9.35 1.17
CA ALA A 94 -6.01 9.88 0.17
C ALA A 94 -5.55 11.31 0.52
N LEU A 95 -6.45 12.17 1.01
CA LEU A 95 -6.14 13.53 1.45
C LEU A 95 -5.19 13.52 2.66
N GLU A 96 -5.42 12.65 3.63
CA GLU A 96 -4.50 12.47 4.77
C GLU A 96 -3.08 12.11 4.30
N CYS A 97 -2.96 11.23 3.31
CA CYS A 97 -1.68 10.89 2.68
C CYS A 97 -1.04 12.11 2.00
N VAL A 98 -1.80 12.90 1.24
CA VAL A 98 -1.32 14.12 0.56
C VAL A 98 -0.80 15.14 1.59
N VAL A 99 -1.53 15.36 2.68
CA VAL A 99 -1.13 16.30 3.75
C VAL A 99 0.19 15.86 4.39
N VAL A 100 0.33 14.59 4.75
CA VAL A 100 1.53 14.07 5.41
C VAL A 100 2.77 14.18 4.53
N VAL A 101 2.61 13.91 3.23
CA VAL A 101 3.66 14.15 2.24
C VAL A 101 4.02 15.62 2.15
N GLY A 102 3.02 16.51 2.08
CA GLY A 102 3.24 17.95 1.96
C GLY A 102 3.89 18.62 3.17
N LEU A 103 3.73 18.05 4.37
CA LEU A 103 4.36 18.51 5.61
C LEU A 103 5.82 18.03 5.78
N SER A 104 6.26 17.05 5.00
CA SER A 104 7.59 16.46 5.11
C SER A 104 8.64 17.46 4.58
N LYS A 105 9.35 18.07 5.54
CA LYS A 105 10.01 19.40 5.54
C LYS A 105 11.03 19.78 4.44
N ASN A 106 11.20 19.08 3.34
CA ASN A 106 12.23 19.45 2.37
C ASN A 106 11.95 19.13 0.90
N GLN A 107 10.72 18.76 0.56
CA GLN A 107 10.38 18.52 -0.84
C GLN A 107 9.33 19.54 -1.29
N ASN A 108 9.87 20.55 -1.97
CA ASN A 108 9.24 21.43 -2.95
C ASN A 108 7.97 20.78 -3.52
N HIS A 109 6.88 21.54 -3.64
CA HIS A 109 5.48 21.23 -4.05
C HIS A 109 5.21 20.14 -5.13
N TRP A 110 5.94 19.04 -5.17
CA TRP A 110 5.92 18.07 -6.27
C TRP A 110 4.55 17.40 -6.35
N TYR A 111 3.89 17.20 -5.20
CA TYR A 111 2.55 16.65 -5.14
C TYR A 111 1.55 17.55 -5.86
N SER A 112 1.74 18.87 -5.90
CA SER A 112 0.82 19.75 -6.64
C SER A 112 1.08 19.78 -8.14
N GLY A 113 2.28 19.44 -8.62
CA GLY A 113 2.56 19.34 -10.05
C GLY A 113 2.05 18.02 -10.63
N GLU A 114 2.54 16.90 -10.09
CA GLU A 114 2.15 15.57 -10.58
C GLU A 114 0.67 15.27 -10.32
N LEU A 115 0.11 15.53 -9.12
CA LEU A 115 -1.31 15.23 -8.88
C LEU A 115 -2.22 16.11 -9.73
N ARG A 116 -1.82 17.35 -10.01
CA ARG A 116 -2.52 18.21 -10.97
C ARG A 116 -2.51 17.56 -12.35
N ASP A 117 -1.34 17.12 -12.82
CA ASP A 117 -1.24 16.44 -14.11
C ASP A 117 -2.06 15.13 -14.14
N TYR A 118 -2.24 14.44 -13.02
CA TYR A 118 -3.08 13.24 -12.94
C TYR A 118 -4.58 13.55 -13.01
N TYR A 119 -5.05 14.59 -12.31
CA TYR A 119 -6.47 14.74 -12.00
C TYR A 119 -7.13 16.03 -12.50
N GLU A 120 -6.37 17.11 -12.71
CA GLU A 120 -6.94 18.38 -13.17
C GLU A 120 -7.55 18.25 -14.56
N SER A 121 -8.83 18.62 -14.67
CA SER A 121 -9.62 18.52 -15.91
C SER A 121 -9.67 17.09 -16.49
N LYS A 122 -9.44 16.07 -15.66
CA LYS A 122 -9.41 14.65 -16.03
C LYS A 122 -10.46 13.86 -15.24
N ASN A 123 -10.39 12.54 -15.36
CA ASN A 123 -11.15 11.67 -14.47
C ASN A 123 -10.72 11.95 -13.03
N ARG A 124 -11.69 12.09 -12.12
CA ARG A 124 -11.48 12.45 -10.71
C ARG A 124 -11.03 13.89 -10.44
N ASP A 125 -11.43 14.82 -11.31
CA ASP A 125 -11.22 16.26 -11.05
C ASP A 125 -11.86 16.71 -9.73
N ASP A 126 -12.95 16.07 -9.29
CA ASP A 126 -13.56 16.28 -7.97
C ASP A 126 -12.56 16.12 -6.82
N PHE A 127 -11.67 15.12 -6.88
CA PHE A 127 -10.58 14.96 -5.91
C PHE A 127 -9.57 16.12 -5.99
N TRP A 128 -9.24 16.59 -7.21
CA TRP A 128 -8.35 17.73 -7.38
C TRP A 128 -8.94 19.02 -6.80
N GLN A 129 -10.23 19.29 -7.04
CA GLN A 129 -10.92 20.45 -6.47
C GLN A 129 -10.91 20.43 -4.94
N LEU A 130 -11.05 19.26 -4.31
CA LEU A 130 -10.95 19.12 -2.86
C LEU A 130 -9.56 19.53 -2.34
N ILE A 131 -8.48 19.12 -3.01
CA ILE A 131 -7.10 19.51 -2.65
C ILE A 131 -6.92 21.03 -2.75
N VAL A 132 -7.39 21.63 -3.85
CA VAL A 132 -7.30 23.08 -4.08
C VAL A 132 -8.07 23.85 -3.02
N THR A 133 -9.25 23.36 -2.64
CA THR A 133 -10.10 23.97 -1.60
C THR A 133 -9.41 23.97 -0.24
N ILE A 134 -8.85 22.82 0.18
CA ILE A 134 -8.17 22.69 1.48
C ILE A 134 -6.95 23.62 1.61
N ARG A 135 -6.30 23.97 0.50
CA ARG A 135 -5.14 24.88 0.50
C ARG A 135 -5.49 26.37 0.51
N SER A 136 -6.76 26.70 0.27
CA SER A 136 -7.23 28.09 0.15
C SER A 136 -7.76 28.67 1.47
N ASP A 137 -7.93 27.83 2.49
CA ASP A 137 -8.12 28.18 3.91
C ASP A 137 -6.75 28.32 4.62
#